data_AF-A0A8H5AS19-F1
#
_entry.id   AF-A0A8H5AS19-F1
#
_cell.length_a   1.000
_cell.length_b   1.000
_cell.length_c   1.000
_cell.angle_alpha   90.00
_cell.angle_beta   90.00
_cell.angle_gamma   90.00
#
_symmetry.space_group_name_H-M   'P 1'
#
loop_
_entity.id
_entity.type
_entity.pdbx_description
1 polymer ?
#
loop_
_entity_poly.entity_id
_entity_poly.type
_entity_poly.pdbx_seq_one_letter_code
_entity_poly.pdbx_strand_id
1 'polypeptide(L)'
;MAFNFHLPGLSSFSWKVQCSILVVFLVASYFNSRARAAVQLLTIALLIWEFGLRLVGLVWLLFKGVAWLGFYIYFFKQGVDYLLFGLDWLMGGGIDGFLQDLDRKNREGAQQDN
;
A
#
# COMPACT_ATOMS: atom_id res chain seq x y z
N MET A 1 30.30 -20.56 -7.13
CA MET A 1 29.11 -20.51 -6.25
C MET A 1 29.53 -19.92 -4.92
N ALA A 2 29.36 -18.61 -4.74
CA ALA A 2 29.64 -17.95 -3.47
C ALA A 2 28.34 -17.94 -2.65
N PHE A 3 28.37 -18.63 -1.50
CA PHE A 3 27.29 -18.60 -0.52
C PHE A 3 27.16 -17.17 0.04
N ASN A 4 26.19 -16.46 -0.50
CA ASN A 4 25.89 -15.07 -0.19
C ASN A 4 24.94 -15.02 1.01
N PHE A 5 25.49 -15.19 2.21
CA PHE A 5 24.78 -14.93 3.46
C PHE A 5 24.73 -13.42 3.70
N HIS A 6 23.71 -12.77 3.16
CA HIS A 6 23.50 -11.33 3.25
C HIS A 6 22.69 -10.98 4.52
N LEU A 7 23.34 -10.35 5.49
CA LEU A 7 22.70 -9.68 6.64
C LEU A 7 22.23 -8.28 6.21
N PRO A 8 20.91 -7.97 6.17
CA PRO A 8 20.39 -6.74 5.60
C PRO A 8 20.37 -5.60 6.63
N GLY A 9 21.55 -5.08 6.91
CA GLY A 9 21.80 -3.86 7.70
C GLY A 9 23.19 -3.25 7.50
N LEU A 10 24.13 -4.02 6.92
CA LEU A 10 25.50 -3.60 6.58
C LEU A 10 25.74 -3.52 5.06
N SER A 11 24.70 -3.29 4.25
CA SER A 11 24.82 -3.26 2.78
C SER A 11 25.63 -2.07 2.23
N SER A 12 25.89 -1.05 3.05
CA SER A 12 26.74 0.09 2.66
C SER A 12 28.20 -0.03 3.11
N PHE A 13 28.56 -1.06 3.87
CA PHE A 13 29.91 -1.17 4.45
C PHE A 13 30.75 -2.24 3.76
N SER A 14 31.90 -1.79 3.25
CA SER A 14 32.92 -2.60 2.57
C SER A 14 33.22 -3.89 3.34
N TRP A 15 33.44 -5.02 2.64
CA TRP A 15 33.73 -6.35 3.22
C TRP A 15 34.81 -6.31 4.33
N LYS A 16 35.76 -5.38 4.22
CA LYS A 16 36.81 -5.12 5.23
C LYS A 16 36.24 -4.71 6.59
N VAL A 17 35.16 -3.93 6.61
CA VAL A 17 34.48 -3.47 7.84
C VAL A 17 33.69 -4.61 8.49
N GLN A 18 33.06 -5.47 7.68
CA GLN A 18 32.39 -6.68 8.20
C GLN A 18 33.39 -7.63 8.87
N CYS A 19 34.53 -7.89 8.23
CA CYS A 19 35.62 -8.67 8.84
C CYS A 19 36.21 -8.00 10.07
N SER A 20 36.41 -6.67 10.04
CA SER A 20 36.92 -5.91 11.18
C SER A 20 35.99 -6.02 12.40
N ILE A 21 34.69 -5.90 12.20
CA ILE A 21 33.70 -6.01 13.29
C ILE A 21 33.71 -7.43 13.87
N LEU A 22 33.74 -8.45 13.01
CA LEU A 22 33.83 -9.86 13.43
C LEU A 22 35.10 -10.16 14.22
N VAL A 23 36.26 -9.67 13.77
CA VAL A 23 37.54 -9.87 14.47
C VAL A 23 37.55 -9.16 15.82
N VAL A 24 37.03 -7.93 15.88
CA VAL A 24 36.91 -7.18 17.15
C VAL A 24 35.95 -7.90 18.12
N PHE A 25 34.82 -8.41 17.63
CA PHE A 25 33.90 -9.22 18.44
C PHE A 25 34.52 -10.54 18.90
N LEU A 26 35.32 -11.19 18.05
CA LEU A 26 36.00 -12.44 18.37
C LEU A 26 37.05 -12.23 19.47
N VAL A 27 37.86 -11.18 19.35
CA VAL A 27 38.88 -10.81 20.34
C VAL A 27 38.24 -10.37 21.65
N ALA A 28 37.17 -9.56 21.61
CA ALA A 28 36.41 -9.17 22.79
C ALA A 28 35.73 -10.36 23.48
N SER A 29 35.19 -11.31 22.70
CA SER A 29 34.59 -12.54 23.22
C SER A 29 35.62 -13.51 23.79
N TYR A 30 36.86 -13.49 23.32
CA TYR A 30 37.93 -14.37 23.80
C TYR A 30 38.40 -13.99 25.21
N PHE A 31 38.35 -12.71 25.56
CA PHE A 31 38.90 -12.21 26.82
C PHE A 31 37.95 -12.24 28.02
N ASN A 32 36.63 -12.41 27.84
CA ASN A 32 35.72 -12.30 28.98
C ASN A 32 34.39 -13.07 28.77
N SER A 33 34.08 -14.03 29.63
CA SER A 33 32.82 -14.81 29.59
C SER A 33 31.57 -13.89 29.64
N ARG A 34 31.70 -12.72 30.27
CA ARG A 34 30.67 -11.67 30.35
C ARG A 34 30.53 -10.87 29.04
N ALA A 35 31.61 -10.73 28.26
CA ALA A 35 31.56 -10.08 26.95
C ALA A 35 30.76 -10.93 25.94
N ARG A 36 30.83 -12.26 26.03
CA ARG A 36 30.01 -13.16 25.22
C ARG A 36 28.50 -12.93 25.42
N ALA A 37 28.07 -12.72 26.67
CA ALA A 37 26.68 -12.40 26.98
C ALA A 37 26.26 -11.01 26.48
N ALA A 38 27.14 -10.01 26.60
CA ALA A 38 26.89 -8.67 26.07
C ALA A 38 26.76 -8.67 24.53
N VAL A 39 27.62 -9.42 23.85
CA VAL A 39 27.57 -9.64 22.40
C VAL A 39 26.26 -10.31 21.97
N GLN A 40 25.81 -11.34 22.70
CA GLN A 40 24.54 -12.01 22.43
C GLN A 40 23.35 -11.07 22.63
N LEU A 41 23.33 -10.31 23.73
CA LEU A 41 22.27 -9.32 23.98
C LEU A 41 22.22 -8.24 22.91
N LEU A 42 23.37 -7.73 22.48
CA LEU A 42 23.44 -6.73 21.42
C LEU A 42 22.92 -7.30 20.09
N THR A 43 23.29 -8.54 19.76
CA THR A 43 22.83 -9.23 18.54
C THR A 43 21.31 -9.46 18.58
N ILE A 44 20.76 -9.89 19.71
CA ILE A 44 19.32 -10.07 19.90
C ILE A 44 18.58 -8.74 19.79
N ALA A 45 19.11 -7.68 20.41
CA ALA A 45 18.51 -6.34 20.33
C ALA A 45 18.47 -5.81 18.88
N LEU A 46 19.54 -6.01 18.11
CA LEU A 46 19.59 -5.63 16.70
C LEU A 46 18.61 -6.47 15.86
N LEU A 47 18.51 -7.77 16.12
CA LEU A 47 17.52 -8.64 15.46
C LEU A 47 16.09 -8.20 15.74
N ILE A 48 15.76 -7.89 16.99
CA ILE A 48 14.43 -7.40 17.38
C ILE A 48 14.11 -6.08 16.68
N TRP A 49 15.07 -5.16 16.63
CA TRP A 49 14.92 -3.88 15.94
C TRP A 49 14.62 -4.07 14.44
N GLU A 50 15.41 -4.92 13.77
CA GLU A 50 15.26 -5.17 12.33
C GLU A 50 13.97 -5.92 12.00
N PHE A 51 13.62 -6.89 12.84
CA PHE A 51 12.35 -7.62 12.72
C PHE A 51 11.16 -6.71 12.98
N GLY A 52 11.28 -5.79 13.96
CA GLY A 52 10.28 -4.77 14.27
C GLY A 52 10.03 -3.84 13.08
N LEU A 53 11.07 -3.34 12.44
CA LEU A 53 10.93 -2.50 11.24
C LEU A 53 10.24 -3.23 10.08
N ARG A 54 10.58 -4.51 9.84
CA ARG A 54 9.89 -5.33 8.84
C ARG A 54 8.42 -5.56 9.19
N LEU A 55 8.10 -5.82 10.46
CA LEU A 55 6.74 -5.98 10.95
C LEU A 55 5.92 -4.70 10.77
N VAL A 56 6.47 -3.55 11.13
CA VAL A 56 5.81 -2.25 10.94
C VAL A 56 5.52 -2.00 9.47
N GLY A 57 6.46 -2.30 8.57
CA GLY A 57 6.24 -2.22 7.12
C GLY A 57 5.11 -3.14 6.64
N LEU A 58 5.06 -4.37 7.13
CA LEU A 58 4.03 -5.33 6.77
C LEU A 58 2.64 -4.92 7.30
N VAL A 59 2.57 -4.47 8.55
CA VAL A 59 1.33 -3.97 9.17
C VAL A 59 0.84 -2.72 8.44
N TRP A 60 1.73 -1.81 8.06
CA TRP A 60 1.38 -0.62 7.29
C TRP A 60 0.83 -0.96 5.91
N LEU A 61 1.43 -1.95 5.23
CA LEU A 61 0.96 -2.43 3.94
C LEU A 61 -0.43 -3.07 4.04
N LEU A 62 -0.66 -3.90 5.06
CA LEU A 62 -1.97 -4.48 5.36
C LEU A 62 -3.00 -3.40 5.66
N PHE A 63 -2.66 -2.42 6.49
CA PHE A 63 -3.54 -1.31 6.84
C PHE A 63 -3.92 -0.49 5.60
N LYS A 64 -2.93 -0.17 4.75
CA LYS A 64 -3.16 0.53 3.48
C LYS A 64 -4.05 -0.29 2.55
N GLY A 65 -3.84 -1.59 2.46
CA GLY A 65 -4.69 -2.50 1.68
C GLY A 65 -6.15 -2.50 2.16
N VAL A 66 -6.37 -2.61 3.47
CA VAL A 66 -7.71 -2.55 4.07
C VAL A 66 -8.36 -1.19 3.86
N ALA A 67 -7.61 -0.10 4.02
CA ALA A 67 -8.12 1.26 3.78
C ALA A 67 -8.54 1.47 2.32
N TRP A 68 -7.75 0.98 1.36
CA TRP A 68 -8.11 1.00 -0.06
C TRP A 68 -9.35 0.17 -0.36
N LEU A 69 -9.48 -0.99 0.28
CA LEU A 69 -10.64 -1.86 0.10
C LEU A 69 -11.91 -1.23 0.68
N GLY A 70 -11.81 -0.58 1.84
CA GLY A 70 -12.90 0.21 2.43
C GLY A 70 -13.30 1.41 1.57
N PHE A 71 -12.32 2.12 1.00
CA PHE A 71 -12.57 3.20 0.05
C PHE A 71 -13.28 2.68 -1.20
N TYR A 72 -12.83 1.55 -1.76
CA TYR A 72 -13.45 0.94 -2.93
C TYR A 72 -14.90 0.54 -2.67
N ILE A 73 -15.20 -0.07 -1.51
CA ILE A 73 -16.57 -0.44 -1.13
C ILE A 73 -17.45 0.80 -0.98
N TYR A 74 -16.95 1.86 -0.34
CA TYR A 74 -17.70 3.10 -0.16
C TYR A 74 -18.05 3.74 -1.50
N PHE A 75 -17.06 3.91 -2.39
CA PHE A 75 -17.26 4.50 -3.71
C PHE A 75 -18.09 3.59 -4.62
N PHE A 76 -17.95 2.27 -4.51
CA PHE A 76 -18.76 1.33 -5.26
C PHE A 76 -20.24 1.44 -4.86
N LYS A 77 -20.53 1.48 -3.54
CA LYS A 77 -21.90 1.67 -3.05
C LYS A 77 -22.48 3.01 -3.54
N GLN A 78 -21.71 4.08 -3.43
CA GLN A 78 -22.17 5.39 -3.86
C GLN A 78 -22.39 5.46 -5.38
N GLY A 79 -21.53 4.81 -6.17
CA GLY A 79 -21.72 4.66 -7.61
C GLY A 79 -22.98 3.88 -7.96
N VAL A 80 -23.28 2.81 -7.23
CA VAL A 80 -24.52 2.03 -7.40
C VAL A 80 -25.74 2.88 -7.04
N ASP A 81 -25.71 3.61 -5.93
CA ASP A 81 -26.80 4.49 -5.52
C ASP A 81 -27.07 5.57 -6.59
N TYR A 82 -26.01 6.22 -7.11
CA TYR A 82 -26.15 7.17 -8.22
C TYR A 82 -26.71 6.53 -9.50
N LEU A 83 -26.31 5.29 -9.80
CA LEU A 83 -26.78 4.59 -10.99
C LEU A 83 -28.27 4.23 -10.84
N LEU A 84 -28.70 3.79 -9.65
CA LEU A 84 -30.09 3.52 -9.35
C LEU A 84 -30.94 4.79 -9.38
N PHE A 85 -30.47 5.89 -8.77
CA PHE A 85 -31.15 7.19 -8.85
C PHE A 85 -31.25 7.70 -10.29
N GLY A 86 -30.19 7.56 -11.08
CA GLY A 86 -30.21 7.92 -12.49
C GLY A 86 -31.18 7.07 -13.30
N LEU A 87 -31.27 5.77 -13.01
CA LEU A 87 -32.20 4.85 -13.67
C LEU A 87 -33.66 5.14 -13.29
N ASP A 88 -33.91 5.45 -12.02
CA ASP A 88 -35.24 5.80 -11.50
C ASP A 88 -35.70 7.16 -12.05
N TRP A 89 -34.79 8.14 -12.15
CA TRP A 89 -35.07 9.41 -12.82
C TRP A 89 -35.36 9.22 -14.32
N LEU A 90 -34.57 8.36 -14.99
CA LEU A 90 -34.76 8.05 -16.41
C LEU A 90 -36.11 7.36 -16.65
N MET A 91 -36.47 6.36 -15.85
CA MET A 91 -37.73 5.62 -15.97
C MET A 91 -38.95 6.40 -15.46
N GLY A 92 -38.79 7.27 -14.46
CA GLY A 92 -39.90 7.98 -13.80
C GLY A 92 -40.36 9.27 -14.51
N GLY A 93 -39.67 9.71 -15.56
CA GLY A 93 -40.08 10.88 -16.34
C GLY A 93 -38.99 11.54 -17.17
N GLY A 94 -37.73 11.13 -17.01
CA GLY A 94 -36.62 11.62 -17.84
C GLY A 94 -36.78 11.25 -19.31
N ILE A 95 -37.28 10.05 -19.61
CA ILE A 95 -37.57 9.61 -20.99
C ILE A 95 -38.72 10.42 -21.59
N ASP A 96 -39.79 10.67 -20.84
CA ASP A 96 -40.95 11.42 -21.34
C ASP A 96 -40.60 12.89 -21.60
N GLY A 97 -39.82 13.53 -20.72
CA GLY A 97 -39.31 14.88 -20.95
C GLY A 97 -38.37 14.97 -22.16
N PHE A 98 -37.50 13.97 -22.34
CA PHE A 98 -36.59 13.91 -23.49
C PHE A 98 -37.32 13.68 -24.82
N LEU A 99 -38.36 12.84 -24.83
CA LEU A 99 -39.22 12.63 -25.99
C LEU A 99 -40.02 13.90 -26.33
N GLN A 100 -40.51 14.62 -25.32
CA GLN A 100 -41.23 15.87 -25.51
C GLN A 100 -40.33 16.99 -26.04
N ASP A 101 -39.07 17.06 -25.61
CA ASP A 101 -38.07 17.99 -26.14
C ASP A 101 -37.67 17.65 -27.59
N LEU A 102 -37.56 16.37 -27.94
CA LEU A 102 -37.33 15.93 -29.33
C LEU A 102 -38.51 16.31 -30.23
N ASP A 103 -39.74 16.07 -29.78
CA ASP A 103 -40.95 16.43 -30.52
C ASP A 103 -41.09 17.95 -30.70
N ARG A 104 -40.74 18.73 -29.67
CA ARG A 104 -40.73 20.19 -29.74
C ARG A 104 -39.70 20.70 -30.76
N LYS A 105 -38.48 20.17 -30.73
CA LYS A 105 -37.39 20.57 -31.64
C LYS A 105 -37.70 20.21 -33.09
N ASN A 106 -38.39 19.10 -33.33
CA ASN A 106 -38.82 18.68 -34.66
C ASN A 106 -39.91 19.61 -35.23
N ARG A 107 -40.83 20.12 -34.40
CA ARG A 107 -41.85 21.10 -34.82
C ARG A 107 -41.26 22.48 -35.11
N GLU A 108 -40.29 22.92 -34.31
CA GLU A 108 -39.57 24.18 -34.54
C GLU A 108 -38.76 24.12 -35.86
N GLY A 109 -38.14 22.98 -36.16
CA GLY A 109 -37.46 22.75 -37.44
C GLY A 109 -38.40 22.73 -38.66
N ALA A 110 -39.59 22.14 -38.52
CA ALA A 110 -40.58 22.09 -39.61
C ALA A 110 -41.23 23.46 -39.92
N GLN A 111 -41.19 24.42 -39.00
CA GLN A 111 -41.67 25.79 -39.23
C GLN A 111 -40.60 26.70 -39.86
N GLN A 112 -39.33 26.31 -39.81
CA GLN A 112 -38.23 27.09 -40.37
C GLN A 112 -37.97 26.80 -41.87
N ASP A 113 -38.60 25.76 -42.41
CA ASP A 113 -38.49 25.29 -43.80
C ASP A 113 -39.74 25.61 -44.66
N ASN A 114 -40.66 26.45 -44.14
CA ASN A 114 -41.76 27.10 -44.87
C ASN A 114 -41.54 28.62 -44.91
#